data_AF-A0A4Z0V0A9-F1
#
_entry.id   AF-A0A4Z0V0A9-F1
#
_cell.length_a   1.000
_cell.length_b   1.000
_cell.length_c   1.000
_cell.angle_alpha   90.00
_cell.angle_beta   90.00
_cell.angle_gamma   90.00
#
_symmetry.space_group_name_H-M   'P 1'
#
loop_
_entity.id
_entity.type
_entity.pdbx_description
1 polymer ?
#
loop_
_entity_poly.entity_id
_entity_poly.type
_entity_poly.pdbx_seq_one_letter_code
_entity_poly.pdbx_strand_id
1 'polypeptide(L)'
;MAKYSQAKIKECEEWIMENGLMEHGGAKLKDFFKAMGLHHKTYYQWLQKPEFREAIDRAKQYFKEHLCRELVESLAKSAKGYDHQITEENTEYRQNPQNPSQPIIHRMRRKTTTVHVKSDVAAAIFLLCNLDPEHYQNRQRNDVAIKKDSDPDEQMTPEELAAEIERLEMIQK
;
A
#
# COMPACT_ATOMS: atom_id res chain seq x y z
N MET A 1 31.42 -12.39 0.08
CA MET A 1 30.42 -11.86 -0.89
C MET A 1 29.73 -13.05 -1.53
N ALA A 2 28.40 -13.02 -1.65
CA ALA A 2 27.66 -14.11 -2.27
C ALA A 2 28.11 -14.34 -3.73
N LYS A 3 28.14 -15.60 -4.16
CA LYS A 3 28.49 -16.01 -5.53
C LYS A 3 27.22 -16.09 -6.38
N TYR A 4 27.32 -15.68 -7.65
CA TYR A 4 26.22 -15.84 -8.61
C TYR A 4 25.98 -17.33 -8.87
N SER A 5 24.82 -17.84 -8.49
CA SER A 5 24.41 -19.23 -8.68
C SER A 5 22.88 -19.32 -8.70
N GLN A 6 22.33 -20.36 -9.33
CA GLN A 6 20.88 -20.54 -9.40
C GLN A 6 20.22 -20.63 -8.03
N ALA A 7 20.86 -21.34 -7.10
CA ALA A 7 20.42 -21.41 -5.72
C ALA A 7 20.33 -20.01 -5.09
N LYS A 8 21.31 -19.13 -5.35
CA LYS A 8 21.30 -17.79 -4.78
C LYS A 8 20.26 -16.87 -5.41
N ILE A 9 20.01 -17.02 -6.72
CA ILE A 9 18.92 -16.30 -7.41
C ILE A 9 17.57 -16.69 -6.80
N LYS A 10 17.34 -17.99 -6.63
CA LYS A 10 16.10 -18.52 -6.02
C LYS A 10 15.92 -18.02 -4.59
N GLU A 11 16.98 -18.03 -3.78
CA GLU A 11 16.94 -17.49 -2.41
C GLU A 11 16.57 -15.99 -2.40
N CYS A 12 17.10 -15.20 -3.35
CA CYS A 12 16.73 -13.79 -3.48
C CYS A 12 15.27 -13.61 -3.90
N GLU A 13 14.79 -14.42 -4.85
CA GLU A 13 13.39 -14.43 -5.33
C GLU A 13 12.43 -14.75 -4.19
N GLU A 14 12.65 -15.85 -3.46
CA GLU A 14 11.83 -16.27 -2.31
C GLU A 14 11.79 -15.19 -1.22
N TRP A 15 12.95 -14.62 -0.88
CA TRP A 15 13.01 -13.57 0.15
C TRP A 15 12.20 -12.34 -0.25
N ILE A 16 12.26 -11.92 -1.52
CA ILE A 16 11.49 -10.76 -2.01
C ILE A 16 10.00 -11.08 -2.08
N MET A 17 9.61 -12.32 -2.40
CA MET A 17 8.21 -12.74 -2.38
C MET A 17 7.60 -12.66 -0.98
N GLU A 18 8.38 -12.95 0.07
CA GLU A 18 7.92 -12.91 1.47
C GLU A 18 7.95 -11.50 2.07
N ASN A 19 9.02 -10.73 1.82
CA ASN A 19 9.28 -9.46 2.52
C ASN A 19 8.96 -8.22 1.67
N GLY A 20 8.83 -8.41 0.35
CA GLY A 20 8.70 -7.33 -0.61
C GLY A 20 9.93 -6.43 -0.68
N LEU A 21 9.83 -5.43 -1.56
CA LEU A 21 10.75 -4.30 -1.61
C LEU A 21 9.97 -3.00 -1.42
N MET A 22 10.69 -1.94 -1.08
CA MET A 22 10.14 -0.63 -0.73
C MET A 22 9.10 -0.04 -1.72
N GLU A 23 9.17 -0.43 -3.00
CA GLU A 23 8.23 0.01 -4.06
C GLU A 23 6.76 -0.32 -3.72
N HIS A 24 6.52 -1.37 -2.94
CA HIS A 24 5.18 -1.83 -2.54
C HIS A 24 5.01 -1.91 -1.01
N GLY A 25 5.78 -1.11 -0.27
CA GLY A 25 5.70 -1.08 1.21
C GLY A 25 6.47 -2.20 1.92
N GLY A 26 7.28 -2.97 1.19
CA GLY A 26 8.14 -4.02 1.75
C GLY A 26 9.48 -3.50 2.30
N ALA A 27 10.43 -4.40 2.46
CA ALA A 27 11.73 -4.10 3.06
C ALA A 27 12.58 -3.10 2.26
N LYS A 28 13.49 -2.39 2.96
CA LYS A 28 14.47 -1.52 2.30
C LYS A 28 15.52 -2.37 1.61
N LEU A 29 16.08 -1.86 0.50
CA LEU A 29 17.11 -2.56 -0.26
C LEU A 29 18.37 -2.87 0.57
N LYS A 30 18.69 -2.04 1.58
CA LYS A 30 19.79 -2.31 2.53
C LYS A 30 19.55 -3.57 3.38
N ASP A 31 18.30 -3.82 3.78
CA ASP A 31 17.94 -4.98 4.58
C ASP A 31 17.99 -6.26 3.72
N PHE A 32 17.52 -6.16 2.47
CA PHE A 32 17.69 -7.22 1.47
C PHE A 32 19.17 -7.57 1.26
N PHE A 33 20.04 -6.57 1.07
CA PHE A 33 21.48 -6.79 0.93
C PHE A 33 22.09 -7.49 2.13
N LYS A 34 21.70 -7.10 3.34
CA LYS A 34 22.16 -7.74 4.58
C LYS A 34 21.68 -9.19 4.67
N ALA A 35 20.40 -9.45 4.39
CA ALA A 35 19.82 -10.78 4.42
C ALA A 35 20.50 -11.71 3.40
N MET A 36 20.74 -11.21 2.19
CA MET A 36 21.32 -12.02 1.11
C MET A 36 22.86 -12.06 1.11
N GLY A 37 23.54 -11.29 1.96
CA GLY A 37 25.00 -11.19 1.93
C GLY A 37 25.54 -10.56 0.63
N LEU A 38 24.77 -9.63 0.05
CA LEU A 38 25.07 -8.93 -1.18
C LEU A 38 25.62 -7.53 -0.90
N HIS A 39 26.54 -7.09 -1.75
CA HIS A 39 26.94 -5.69 -1.80
C HIS A 39 26.14 -4.97 -2.89
N HIS A 40 25.87 -3.66 -2.72
CA HIS A 40 25.03 -2.92 -3.66
C HIS A 40 25.51 -3.02 -5.12
N LYS A 41 26.83 -2.93 -5.36
CA LYS A 41 27.41 -3.07 -6.70
C LYS A 41 27.13 -4.44 -7.31
N THR A 42 27.21 -5.50 -6.50
CA THR A 42 26.95 -6.88 -6.93
C THR A 42 25.51 -7.03 -7.39
N TYR A 43 24.56 -6.48 -6.65
CA TYR A 43 23.15 -6.49 -7.02
C TYR A 43 22.89 -5.83 -8.39
N TYR A 44 23.39 -4.61 -8.60
CA TYR A 44 23.20 -3.92 -9.87
C TYR A 44 23.95 -4.57 -11.03
N GLN A 45 25.11 -5.19 -10.78
CA GLN A 45 25.79 -6.01 -11.78
C GLN A 45 24.98 -7.26 -12.15
N TRP A 46 24.34 -7.90 -11.17
CA TRP A 46 23.51 -9.07 -11.40
C TRP A 46 22.21 -8.71 -12.11
N LEU A 47 21.63 -7.54 -11.86
CA LEU A 47 20.46 -7.03 -12.59
C LEU A 47 20.68 -6.86 -14.10
N GLN A 48 21.94 -6.74 -14.55
CA GLN A 48 22.25 -6.75 -15.99
C GLN A 48 22.10 -8.14 -16.62
N LYS A 49 22.01 -9.20 -15.81
CA LYS A 49 21.79 -10.56 -16.28
C LYS A 49 20.29 -10.84 -16.37
N PRO A 50 19.76 -11.28 -17.53
CA PRO A 50 18.33 -11.46 -17.73
C PRO A 50 17.68 -12.38 -16.69
N GLU A 51 18.31 -13.51 -16.38
CA GLU A 51 17.79 -14.50 -15.44
C GLU A 51 17.55 -13.93 -14.03
N PHE A 52 18.53 -13.19 -13.50
CA PHE A 52 18.37 -12.57 -12.20
C PHE A 52 17.33 -11.45 -12.24
N ARG A 53 17.35 -10.62 -13.29
CA ARG A 53 16.35 -9.55 -13.47
C ARG A 53 14.93 -10.10 -13.49
N GLU A 54 14.68 -11.13 -14.29
CA GLU A 54 13.37 -11.78 -14.38
C GLU A 54 12.93 -12.39 -13.05
N ALA A 55 13.84 -13.02 -12.30
CA ALA A 55 13.54 -13.54 -10.96
C ALA A 55 13.13 -12.43 -9.98
N ILE A 56 13.84 -11.29 -9.99
CA ILE A 56 13.48 -10.14 -9.16
C ILE A 56 12.13 -9.55 -9.58
N ASP A 57 11.89 -9.38 -10.88
CA ASP A 57 10.63 -8.82 -11.39
C ASP A 57 9.44 -9.72 -11.07
N ARG A 58 9.58 -11.04 -11.23
CA ARG A 58 8.56 -12.02 -10.81
C ARG A 58 8.31 -11.95 -9.31
N ALA A 59 9.35 -11.89 -8.49
CA ALA A 59 9.21 -11.80 -7.03
C ALA A 59 8.44 -10.54 -6.61
N LYS A 60 8.78 -9.39 -7.21
CA LYS A 60 8.11 -8.11 -6.96
C LYS A 60 6.63 -8.17 -7.36
N GLN A 61 6.34 -8.73 -8.53
CA GLN A 61 4.97 -8.86 -9.03
C GLN A 61 4.16 -9.79 -8.12
N TYR A 62 4.72 -10.93 -7.72
CA TYR A 62 4.08 -11.86 -6.78
C TYR A 62 3.75 -11.18 -5.45
N PHE A 63 4.72 -10.48 -4.85
CA PHE A 63 4.49 -9.76 -3.59
C PHE A 63 3.37 -8.73 -3.72
N LYS A 64 3.38 -7.95 -4.81
CA LYS A 64 2.34 -6.95 -5.09
C LYS A 64 0.95 -7.58 -5.18
N GLU A 65 0.79 -8.64 -5.97
CA GLU A 65 -0.49 -9.33 -6.15
C GLU A 65 -0.96 -9.97 -4.84
N HIS A 66 -0.05 -10.59 -4.09
CA HIS A 66 -0.34 -11.18 -2.79
C HIS A 66 -0.82 -10.13 -1.78
N LEU A 67 -0.09 -9.02 -1.66
CA LEU A 67 -0.45 -7.89 -0.80
C LEU A 67 -1.80 -7.29 -1.18
N CYS A 68 -2.05 -7.10 -2.48
CA CYS A 68 -3.35 -6.62 -2.95
C CYS A 68 -4.49 -7.55 -2.51
N ARG A 69 -4.33 -8.87 -2.64
CA ARG A 69 -5.34 -9.85 -2.20
C ARG A 69 -5.57 -9.77 -0.68
N GLU A 70 -4.51 -9.72 0.12
CA GLU A 70 -4.61 -9.61 1.58
C GLU A 70 -5.31 -8.31 2.02
N LEU A 71 -5.00 -7.19 1.35
CA LEU A 71 -5.66 -5.92 1.61
C LEU A 71 -7.15 -5.98 1.25
N VAL A 72 -7.52 -6.60 0.12
CA VAL A 72 -8.93 -6.80 -0.26
C VAL A 72 -9.65 -7.68 0.76
N GLU A 73 -9.03 -8.78 1.21
CA GLU A 73 -9.60 -9.66 2.24
C GLU A 73 -9.79 -8.94 3.58
N SER A 74 -8.80 -8.18 4.02
CA SER A 74 -8.85 -7.35 5.22
C SER A 74 -9.95 -6.29 5.13
N LEU A 75 -10.01 -5.58 4.00
CA LEU A 75 -11.03 -4.56 3.76
C LEU A 75 -12.44 -5.16 3.72
N ALA A 76 -12.61 -6.35 3.13
CA ALA A 76 -13.88 -7.06 3.11
C ALA A 76 -14.32 -7.52 4.51
N LYS A 77 -13.39 -7.96 5.37
CA LYS A 77 -13.68 -8.26 6.79
C LYS A 77 -14.12 -6.99 7.52
N SER A 78 -13.41 -5.88 7.33
CA SER A 78 -13.78 -4.60 7.92
C SER A 78 -15.16 -4.13 7.46
N ALA A 79 -15.44 -4.19 6.16
CA ALA A 79 -16.72 -3.79 5.57
C ALA A 79 -17.92 -4.61 6.09
N LYS A 80 -17.74 -5.90 6.34
CA LYS A 80 -18.80 -6.79 6.84
C LYS A 80 -18.96 -6.75 8.36
N GLY A 81 -17.92 -6.34 9.09
CA GLY A 81 -17.79 -6.61 10.51
C GLY A 81 -17.39 -8.07 10.75
N TYR A 82 -16.73 -8.34 11.87
CA TYR A 82 -16.27 -9.69 12.21
C TYR A 82 -16.12 -9.88 13.72
N ASP A 83 -16.20 -11.14 14.14
CA ASP A 83 -15.91 -11.54 15.52
C ASP A 83 -14.47 -12.03 15.62
N HIS A 84 -13.79 -11.66 16.71
CA HIS A 84 -12.49 -12.27 17.06
C HIS A 84 -12.45 -12.65 18.54
N GLN A 85 -11.72 -13.70 18.83
CA GLN A 85 -11.56 -14.19 20.20
C GLN A 85 -10.31 -13.59 20.83
N ILE A 86 -10.50 -12.94 21.97
CA ILE A 86 -9.41 -12.51 22.83
C ILE A 86 -9.29 -13.52 23.96
N THR A 87 -8.11 -14.11 24.11
CA THR A 87 -7.81 -15.02 25.21
C THR A 87 -6.90 -14.31 26.21
N GLU A 88 -7.43 -14.07 27.39
CA GLU A 88 -6.68 -13.50 28.52
C GLU A 88 -6.21 -14.66 29.41
N GLU A 89 -4.89 -14.75 29.62
CA GLU A 89 -4.29 -15.71 30.55
C GLU A 89 -3.81 -14.96 31.80
N ASN A 90 -4.42 -15.28 32.94
CA ASN A 90 -4.02 -14.75 34.24
C ASN A 90 -3.37 -15.86 35.06
N THR A 91 -2.08 -15.73 35.31
CA THR A 91 -1.29 -16.67 36.11
C THR A 91 -1.01 -16.04 37.47
N GLU A 92 -1.68 -16.56 38.49
CA GLU A 92 -1.46 -16.20 39.88
C GLU A 92 -0.28 -17.02 40.41
N TYR A 93 0.75 -16.35 40.94
CA TYR A 93 1.93 -16.98 41.55
C TYR A 93 1.84 -16.93 43.08
N ARG A 94 2.33 -17.96 43.76
CA ARG A 94 2.55 -17.98 45.21
C ARG A 94 4.03 -18.14 45.52
N GLN A 95 4.48 -17.62 46.67
CA GLN A 95 5.85 -17.86 47.13
C GLN A 95 6.09 -19.36 47.33
N ASN A 96 7.25 -19.82 46.88
CA ASN A 96 7.66 -21.20 47.06
C ASN A 96 8.15 -21.41 48.50
N PRO A 97 7.54 -22.34 49.26
CA PRO A 97 7.97 -22.63 50.63
C PRO A 97 9.42 -23.12 50.74
N GLN A 98 9.97 -23.71 49.68
CA GLN A 98 11.31 -24.31 49.67
C GLN A 98 12.41 -23.36 49.17
N ASN A 99 12.05 -22.36 48.37
CA ASN A 99 12.99 -21.37 47.84
C ASN A 99 12.27 -20.03 47.67
N PRO A 100 12.38 -19.09 48.63
CA PRO A 100 11.70 -17.80 48.58
C PRO A 100 12.00 -16.98 47.33
N SER A 101 13.15 -17.23 46.70
CA SER A 101 13.61 -16.56 45.48
C SER A 101 12.97 -17.07 44.18
N GLN A 102 12.18 -18.15 44.20
CA GLN A 102 11.53 -18.70 43.00
C GLN A 102 10.03 -18.93 43.25
N PRO A 103 9.14 -18.02 42.85
CA PRO A 103 7.70 -18.22 43.02
C PRO A 103 7.19 -19.40 42.17
N ILE A 104 6.20 -20.12 42.70
CA ILE A 104 5.53 -21.24 42.02
C ILE A 104 4.15 -20.81 41.51
N ILE A 105 3.75 -21.32 40.35
CA ILE A 105 2.42 -21.05 39.79
C ILE A 105 1.37 -21.66 40.73
N HIS A 106 0.45 -20.82 41.21
CA HIS A 106 -0.64 -21.24 42.08
C HIS A 106 -1.90 -21.58 41.28
N ARG A 107 -2.23 -20.74 40.30
CA ARG A 107 -3.42 -20.89 39.48
C ARG A 107 -3.22 -20.24 38.12
N MET A 108 -3.63 -20.91 37.07
CA MET A 108 -3.72 -20.33 35.73
C MET A 108 -5.20 -20.28 35.33
N ARG A 109 -5.70 -19.09 35.02
CA ARG A 109 -7.05 -18.90 34.48
C ARG A 109 -6.94 -18.43 33.04
N ARG A 110 -7.57 -19.17 32.12
CA ARG A 110 -7.74 -18.77 30.73
C ARG A 110 -9.19 -18.32 30.53
N LYS A 111 -9.40 -17.09 30.09
CA LYS A 111 -10.72 -16.57 29.72
C LYS A 111 -10.70 -16.20 28.25
N THR A 112 -11.52 -16.89 27.47
CA THR A 112 -11.74 -16.55 26.05
C THR A 112 -13.03 -15.74 25.95
N THR A 113 -12.94 -14.53 25.42
CA THR A 113 -14.09 -13.64 25.18
C THR A 113 -14.18 -13.34 23.70
N THR A 114 -15.39 -13.45 23.14
CA THR A 114 -15.65 -13.04 21.76
C THR A 114 -15.93 -11.54 21.73
N VAL A 115 -15.14 -10.81 20.94
CA VAL A 115 -15.31 -9.38 20.71
C VAL A 115 -15.80 -9.16 19.28
N HIS A 116 -16.96 -8.52 19.16
CA HIS A 116 -17.53 -8.14 17.88
C HIS A 116 -16.96 -6.79 17.42
N VAL A 117 -16.36 -6.78 16.23
CA VAL A 117 -15.94 -5.57 15.54
C VAL A 117 -17.04 -5.19 14.56
N LYS A 118 -17.61 -3.99 14.77
CA LYS A 118 -18.67 -3.44 13.89
C LYS A 118 -18.15 -3.28 12.46
N SER A 119 -19.07 -3.38 11.51
CA SER A 119 -18.79 -3.06 10.12
C SER A 119 -18.34 -1.60 9.93
N ASP A 120 -17.35 -1.42 9.06
CA ASP A 120 -16.91 -0.11 8.60
C ASP A 120 -17.69 0.27 7.32
N VAL A 121 -18.57 1.26 7.46
CA VAL A 121 -19.41 1.75 6.36
C VAL A 121 -18.58 2.37 5.24
N ALA A 122 -17.47 3.03 5.55
CA ALA A 122 -16.60 3.63 4.54
C ALA A 122 -15.90 2.53 3.72
N ALA A 123 -15.42 1.47 4.38
CA ALA A 123 -14.87 0.30 3.70
C ALA A 123 -15.92 -0.39 2.82
N ALA A 124 -17.17 -0.50 3.28
CA ALA A 124 -18.26 -1.06 2.51
C ALA A 124 -18.59 -0.22 1.27
N ILE A 125 -18.72 1.11 1.40
CA ILE A 125 -18.94 2.02 0.27
C ILE A 125 -17.79 1.92 -0.73
N PHE A 126 -16.55 1.96 -0.25
CA PHE A 126 -15.37 1.85 -1.10
C PHE A 126 -15.36 0.54 -1.90
N LEU A 127 -15.61 -0.60 -1.25
CA LEU A 127 -15.67 -1.89 -1.93
C LEU A 127 -16.82 -1.98 -2.93
N LEU A 128 -18.03 -1.54 -2.55
CA LEU A 128 -19.19 -1.54 -3.45
C LEU A 128 -18.92 -0.73 -4.71
N CYS A 129 -18.35 0.48 -4.58
CA CYS A 129 -18.03 1.32 -5.73
C CYS A 129 -16.95 0.74 -6.64
N ASN A 130 -16.07 -0.12 -6.14
CA ASN A 130 -15.05 -0.79 -6.97
C ASN A 130 -15.54 -2.13 -7.56
N LEU A 131 -16.40 -2.86 -6.85
CA LEU A 131 -16.91 -4.17 -7.29
C LEU A 131 -18.09 -4.06 -8.25
N ASP A 132 -18.97 -3.07 -8.04
CA ASP A 132 -20.15 -2.83 -8.87
C ASP A 132 -20.29 -1.34 -9.18
N PRO A 133 -19.37 -0.78 -10.00
CA PRO A 133 -19.39 0.62 -10.36
C PRO A 133 -20.58 0.99 -11.24
N GLU A 134 -21.33 0.05 -11.83
CA GLU A 134 -22.51 0.40 -12.63
C GLU A 134 -23.66 0.88 -11.73
N HIS A 135 -23.83 0.25 -10.58
CA HIS A 135 -24.89 0.58 -9.63
C HIS A 135 -24.45 1.51 -8.50
N TYR A 136 -23.18 1.43 -8.08
CA TYR A 136 -22.65 2.20 -6.95
C TYR A 136 -21.51 3.11 -7.39
N GLN A 137 -21.78 4.40 -7.46
CA GLN A 137 -20.75 5.41 -7.75
C GLN A 137 -20.88 6.58 -6.80
N ASN A 138 -19.73 7.17 -6.45
CA ASN A 138 -19.73 8.43 -5.72
C ASN A 138 -20.09 9.57 -6.67
N ARG A 139 -21.38 9.91 -6.72
CA ARG A 139 -21.90 10.97 -7.61
C ARG A 139 -21.64 12.33 -7.00
N GLN A 140 -20.78 13.12 -7.65
CA GLN A 140 -20.63 14.55 -7.38
C GLN A 140 -21.39 15.34 -8.43
N ARG A 141 -22.27 16.23 -7.99
CA ARG A 141 -22.91 17.21 -8.88
C ARG A 141 -22.04 18.45 -8.90
N ASN A 142 -21.36 18.69 -10.02
CA ASN A 142 -20.63 19.92 -10.26
C ASN A 142 -21.52 20.85 -11.08
N ASP A 143 -22.13 21.84 -10.43
CA ASP A 143 -22.78 22.95 -11.13
C ASP A 143 -21.68 23.87 -11.66
N VAL A 144 -21.08 23.49 -12.79
CA VAL A 144 -20.11 24.32 -13.50
C VAL A 144 -20.89 25.41 -14.21
N ALA A 145 -20.94 26.60 -13.60
CA ALA A 145 -21.27 27.81 -14.33
C ALA A 145 -20.11 28.08 -15.29
N ILE A 146 -20.19 27.50 -16.50
CA ILE A 146 -19.35 27.92 -17.62
C ILE A 146 -19.73 29.38 -17.82
N LYS A 147 -18.86 30.30 -17.42
CA LYS A 147 -18.95 31.67 -17.92
C LYS A 147 -18.94 31.51 -19.43
N LYS A 148 -20.05 31.88 -20.07
CA LYS A 148 -20.07 32.11 -21.51
C LYS A 148 -18.91 33.08 -21.73
N ASP A 149 -17.81 32.60 -22.30
CA ASP A 149 -16.89 33.52 -22.97
C ASP A 149 -17.80 34.29 -23.93
N SER A 150 -17.70 35.62 -23.88
CA SER A 150 -18.45 36.60 -24.67
C SER A 150 -18.83 36.01 -26.03
N ASP A 151 -20.12 36.10 -26.39
CA ASP A 151 -20.67 35.48 -27.60
C ASP A 151 -19.69 35.69 -28.77
N PRO A 152 -19.34 34.65 -29.57
CA PRO A 152 -18.39 34.78 -30.68
C PRO A 152 -18.82 35.78 -31.76
N ASP A 153 -20.04 36.32 -31.67
CA ASP A 153 -20.60 37.38 -32.51
C ASP A 153 -20.47 38.80 -31.91
N GLU A 154 -19.96 38.97 -30.67
CA GLU A 154 -19.49 40.27 -30.18
C GLU A 154 -18.17 40.61 -30.88
N GLN A 155 -18.28 41.06 -32.13
CA GLN A 155 -17.18 41.61 -32.89
C GLN A 155 -16.62 42.82 -32.13
N MET A 156 -15.32 42.79 -31.80
CA MET A 156 -14.63 43.94 -31.22
C MET A 156 -14.94 45.18 -32.05
N THR A 157 -15.21 46.29 -31.37
CA THR A 157 -15.44 47.55 -32.09
C THR A 157 -14.19 47.91 -32.91
N PRO A 158 -14.34 48.65 -34.02
CA PRO A 158 -13.20 49.03 -34.86
C PRO A 158 -12.07 49.72 -34.07
N GLU A 159 -12.42 50.42 -32.99
CA GLU A 159 -11.50 51.12 -32.10
C GLU A 159 -10.68 50.14 -31.22
N GLU A 160 -11.33 49.11 -30.67
CA GLU A 160 -10.66 48.06 -29.89
C GLU A 160 -9.72 47.21 -30.75
N LEU A 161 -10.13 46.95 -32.00
CA LEU A 161 -9.29 46.23 -32.96
C LEU A 161 -8.04 47.03 -33.33
N ALA A 162 -8.18 48.35 -33.53
CA ALA A 162 -7.04 49.24 -33.80
C ALA A 162 -6.06 49.30 -32.62
N ALA A 163 -6.57 49.36 -31.39
CA ALA A 163 -5.75 49.36 -30.18
C ALA A 163 -4.98 48.05 -30.00
N GLU A 164 -5.59 46.89 -30.27
CA GLU A 164 -4.90 45.61 -30.17
C GLU A 164 -3.86 45.43 -31.29
N ILE A 165 -4.11 45.93 -32.50
CA ILE A 165 -3.11 45.95 -33.57
C ILE A 165 -1.88 46.78 -33.17
N GLU A 166 -2.09 48.00 -32.63
CA GLU A 166 -1.00 48.86 -32.18
C GLU A 166 -0.19 48.19 -31.04
N ARG A 167 -0.88 47.54 -30.09
CA ARG A 167 -0.25 46.77 -29.03
C ARG A 167 0.63 45.64 -29.58
N LEU A 168 0.11 44.88 -30.55
CA LEU A 168 0.83 43.76 -31.16
C LEU A 168 2.05 44.22 -31.97
N GLU A 169 1.93 45.36 -32.67
CA GLU A 169 3.04 45.99 -33.38
C GLU A 169 4.15 46.49 -32.44
N MET A 170 3.81 46.96 -31.23
CA MET A 170 4.79 47.31 -30.21
C MET A 170 5.51 46.10 -29.61
N ILE A 171 4.87 44.93 -29.56
CA ILE A 171 5.45 43.69 -29.02
C ILE A 171 6.41 43.02 -30.04
N GLN A 172 6.23 43.29 -31.33
CA GLN A 172 7.06 42.72 -32.40
C GLN A 172 8.30 43.57 -32.76
N LYS A 173 8.49 44.72 -32.11
CA LYS A 173 9.74 45.52 -32.19
C LYS A 173 10.68 45.18 -31.04
#